data_AF-A0A081P7T8-F1
#
_entry.id   AF-A0A081P7T8-F1
#
_cell.length_a   1.000
_cell.length_b   1.000
_cell.length_c   1.000
_cell.angle_alpha   90.00
_cell.angle_beta   90.00
_cell.angle_gamma   90.00
#
_symmetry.space_group_name_H-M   'P 1'
#
loop_
_entity.id
_entity.type
_entity.pdbx_description
1 polymer ?
#
loop_
_entity_poly.entity_id
_entity_poly.type
_entity_poly.pdbx_seq_one_letter_code
_entity_poly.pdbx_strand_id
1 'polypeptide(L)'
;MRVIEIIFLKNNITWLKDFATILFTATGTIVAILTYRRARATVLQPIRNEVIKKQSEILVELLGILPSESKLIYKGLDYSLIATINTNKQLLDLGFLFANQDEIVKKIDDQIVGWTYVGESKQLLDVELIDAFEEKQQPNDLNNEDIGRSKYENAKKGIIEVDKIYLTQNHTDFKNKLIDFSHNPYLPLAVQEVLDKIISDIDINIHVNMKAVLSDFLREFCHKYFTKNETQY
;
A
#
# COMPACT_ATOMS: atom_id res chain seq x y z
N MET A 1 -59.70 67.24 23.35
CA MET A 1 -59.96 65.81 23.64
C MET A 1 -59.04 64.86 22.85
N ARG A 2 -58.95 64.95 21.52
CA ARG A 2 -58.13 64.05 20.67
C ARG A 2 -56.60 64.02 20.94
N VAL A 3 -56.00 65.11 21.43
CA VAL A 3 -54.54 65.17 21.65
C VAL A 3 -54.09 64.33 22.85
N ILE A 4 -54.91 64.24 23.90
CA ILE A 4 -54.59 63.49 25.13
C ILE A 4 -54.61 61.98 24.86
N GLU A 5 -55.56 61.51 24.05
CA GLU A 5 -55.65 60.11 23.62
C GLU A 5 -54.43 59.68 22.78
N ILE A 6 -53.96 60.55 21.89
CA ILE A 6 -52.75 60.30 21.08
C ILE A 6 -51.50 60.20 21.95
N ILE A 7 -51.36 61.08 22.96
CA ILE A 7 -50.23 61.04 23.90
C ILE A 7 -50.27 59.74 24.72
N PHE A 8 -51.45 59.33 25.19
CA PHE A 8 -51.62 58.09 25.94
C PHE A 8 -51.28 56.85 25.09
N LEU A 9 -51.75 56.79 23.84
CA LEU A 9 -51.39 55.71 22.90
C LEU A 9 -49.88 55.66 22.63
N LYS A 10 -49.26 56.82 22.37
CA LYS A 10 -47.83 56.90 22.10
C LYS A 10 -47.00 56.41 23.29
N ASN A 11 -47.39 56.75 24.51
CA ASN A 11 -46.66 56.37 25.72
C ASN A 11 -46.74 54.85 25.97
N ASN A 12 -47.91 54.25 25.77
CA ASN A 12 -48.09 52.80 25.88
C ASN A 12 -47.32 52.03 24.81
N ILE A 13 -47.33 52.51 23.56
CA ILE A 13 -46.55 51.91 22.47
C ILE A 13 -45.05 51.99 22.76
N THR A 14 -44.59 53.11 23.32
CA THR A 14 -43.18 53.29 23.69
C THR A 14 -42.78 52.32 24.80
N TRP A 15 -43.58 52.22 25.86
CA TRP A 15 -43.34 51.28 26.95
C TRP A 15 -43.32 49.81 26.48
N LEU A 16 -44.27 49.43 25.63
CA LEU A 16 -44.34 48.08 25.06
C LEU A 16 -43.10 47.77 24.19
N LYS A 17 -42.66 48.75 23.40
CA LYS A 17 -41.44 48.63 22.58
C LYS A 17 -40.21 48.45 23.47
N ASP A 18 -40.06 49.23 24.52
CA ASP A 18 -38.90 49.16 25.41
C ASP A 18 -38.86 47.81 26.14
N PHE A 19 -40.02 47.33 26.62
CA PHE A 19 -40.14 46.01 27.23
C PHE A 19 -39.75 44.89 26.25
N ALA A 20 -40.28 44.91 25.02
CA ALA A 20 -39.94 43.93 24.00
C ALA A 20 -38.45 43.96 23.63
N THR A 21 -37.85 45.15 23.62
CA THR A 21 -36.42 45.35 23.33
C THR A 21 -35.55 44.74 24.44
N ILE A 22 -35.91 44.96 25.70
CA ILE A 22 -35.22 44.36 26.85
C ILE A 22 -35.31 42.83 26.78
N LEU A 23 -36.50 42.30 26.51
CA LEU A 23 -36.71 40.85 26.41
C LEU A 23 -35.87 40.23 25.29
N PHE A 24 -35.85 40.87 24.11
CA PHE A 24 -35.05 40.40 22.97
C PHE A 24 -33.55 40.48 23.22
N THR A 25 -33.10 41.52 23.91
CA THR A 25 -31.68 41.69 24.28
C THR A 25 -31.28 40.64 25.32
N ALA A 26 -32.14 40.35 26.30
CA ALA A 26 -31.90 39.34 27.32
C ALA A 26 -31.82 37.93 26.71
N THR A 27 -32.77 37.56 25.84
CA THR A 27 -32.74 36.26 25.16
C THR A 27 -31.54 36.14 24.23
N GLY A 28 -31.21 37.19 23.46
CA GLY A 28 -30.02 37.24 22.64
C GLY A 28 -28.73 37.05 23.46
N THR A 29 -28.64 37.70 24.61
CA THR A 29 -27.49 37.58 25.53
C THR A 29 -27.38 36.17 26.09
N ILE A 30 -28.49 35.55 26.51
CA ILE A 30 -28.51 34.16 27.00
C ILE A 30 -28.05 33.19 25.90
N VAL A 31 -28.56 33.34 24.68
CA VAL A 31 -28.18 32.49 23.54
C VAL A 31 -26.69 32.68 23.20
N ALA A 32 -26.18 33.91 23.23
CA ALA A 32 -24.77 34.19 23.01
C ALA A 32 -23.88 33.53 24.08
N ILE A 33 -24.26 33.64 25.36
CA ILE A 33 -23.55 33.00 26.47
C ILE A 33 -23.57 31.48 26.30
N LEU A 34 -24.72 30.86 26.03
CA LEU A 34 -24.82 29.41 25.84
C LEU A 34 -23.99 28.93 24.63
N THR A 35 -24.00 29.67 23.54
CA THR A 35 -23.19 29.41 22.35
C THR A 35 -21.70 29.47 22.67
N TYR A 36 -21.25 30.52 23.36
CA TYR A 36 -19.86 30.66 23.81
C TYR A 36 -19.44 29.51 24.72
N ARG A 37 -20.32 29.13 25.65
CA ARG A 37 -20.06 28.09 26.64
C ARG A 37 -19.95 26.70 25.99
N ARG A 38 -20.78 26.41 24.99
CA ARG A 38 -20.72 25.20 24.17
C ARG A 38 -19.46 25.16 23.29
N ALA A 39 -19.12 26.29 22.66
CA ALA A 39 -17.90 26.41 21.88
C ALA A 39 -16.66 26.21 22.76
N ARG A 40 -16.60 26.82 23.94
CA ARG A 40 -15.51 26.61 24.90
C ARG A 40 -15.41 25.16 25.38
N ALA A 41 -16.53 24.50 25.64
CA ALA A 41 -16.53 23.10 26.07
C ALA A 41 -16.09 22.12 24.97
N THR A 42 -16.26 22.47 23.69
CA THR A 42 -16.06 21.52 22.58
C THR A 42 -14.81 21.85 21.74
N VAL A 43 -14.55 23.13 21.52
CA VAL A 43 -13.47 23.66 20.66
C VAL A 43 -12.23 24.04 21.48
N LEU A 44 -12.32 24.23 22.80
CA LEU A 44 -11.18 24.63 23.64
C LEU A 44 -10.71 23.54 24.61
N GLN A 45 -11.08 22.27 24.39
CA GLN A 45 -10.46 21.15 25.11
C GLN A 45 -9.10 20.84 24.48
N PRO A 46 -7.97 21.13 25.14
CA PRO A 46 -6.64 21.07 24.52
C PRO A 46 -6.30 19.68 23.97
N ILE A 47 -6.57 18.65 24.77
CA ILE A 47 -6.28 17.25 24.43
C ILE A 47 -7.11 16.78 23.23
N ARG A 48 -8.39 17.16 23.18
CA ARG A 48 -9.29 16.75 22.08
C ARG A 48 -8.90 17.41 20.77
N ASN A 49 -8.42 18.65 20.81
CA ASN A 49 -7.90 19.34 19.63
C ASN A 49 -6.59 18.74 19.12
N GLU A 50 -5.69 18.33 20.01
CA GLU A 50 -4.43 17.70 19.60
C GLU A 50 -4.66 16.36 18.90
N VAL A 51 -5.55 15.51 19.44
CA VAL A 51 -5.89 14.23 18.81
C VAL A 51 -6.55 14.45 17.46
N ILE A 52 -7.54 15.33 17.35
CA ILE A 52 -8.22 15.62 16.07
C ILE A 52 -7.23 16.19 15.04
N LYS A 53 -6.33 17.08 15.47
CA LYS A 53 -5.28 17.62 14.60
C LYS A 53 -4.37 16.50 14.08
N LYS A 54 -3.91 15.61 14.98
CA LYS A 54 -3.04 14.49 14.58
C LYS A 54 -3.75 13.51 13.65
N GLN A 55 -5.02 13.21 13.92
CA GLN A 55 -5.86 12.39 13.03
C GLN A 55 -6.02 13.02 11.65
N SER A 56 -6.26 14.33 11.59
CA SER A 56 -6.36 15.05 10.32
C SER A 56 -5.04 15.05 9.54
N GLU A 57 -3.91 15.24 10.21
CA GLU A 57 -2.58 15.18 9.59
C GLU A 57 -2.31 13.80 8.99
N ILE A 58 -2.53 12.73 9.75
CA ILE A 58 -2.33 11.34 9.30
C ILE A 58 -3.28 11.01 8.14
N LEU A 59 -4.54 11.45 8.20
CA LEU A 59 -5.49 11.19 7.12
C LEU A 59 -5.12 11.92 5.83
N VAL A 60 -4.62 13.16 5.93
CA VAL A 60 -4.09 13.89 4.76
C VAL A 60 -2.87 13.19 4.18
N GLU A 61 -1.98 12.68 5.03
CA GLU A 61 -0.80 11.91 4.59
C GLU A 61 -1.22 10.61 3.89
N LEU A 62 -2.17 9.87 4.46
CA LEU A 62 -2.73 8.66 3.88
C LEU A 62 -3.40 8.93 2.52
N LEU A 63 -4.20 9.99 2.40
CA LEU A 63 -4.79 10.40 1.12
C LEU A 63 -3.73 10.86 0.12
N GLY A 64 -2.59 11.39 0.59
CA GLY A 64 -1.45 11.73 -0.25
C GLY A 64 -0.79 10.51 -0.90
N ILE A 65 -0.74 9.37 -0.20
CA ILE A 65 -0.22 8.10 -0.75
C ILE A 65 -1.26 7.30 -1.53
N LEU A 66 -2.56 7.56 -1.31
CA LEU A 66 -3.70 7.03 -2.06
C LEU A 66 -4.32 8.11 -2.95
N PRO A 67 -3.56 8.74 -3.85
CA PRO A 67 -4.06 9.84 -4.65
C PRO A 67 -5.23 9.38 -5.53
N SER A 68 -6.13 10.32 -5.80
CA SER A 68 -7.35 10.14 -6.57
C SER A 68 -7.14 9.57 -7.99
N GLU A 69 -5.91 9.68 -8.51
CA GLU A 69 -5.52 9.09 -9.79
C GLU A 69 -4.91 7.70 -9.58
N SER A 70 -5.61 6.68 -10.08
CA SER A 70 -5.20 5.27 -10.03
C SER A 70 -3.75 5.03 -10.49
N LYS A 71 -3.23 5.86 -11.40
CA LYS A 71 -1.85 5.79 -11.94
C LYS A 71 -0.76 5.83 -10.87
N LEU A 72 -0.95 6.59 -9.80
CA LEU A 72 0.08 6.74 -8.76
C LEU A 72 0.10 5.53 -7.81
N ILE A 73 -1.05 4.90 -7.57
CA ILE A 73 -1.13 3.62 -6.84
C ILE A 73 -0.40 2.53 -7.64
N TYR A 74 -0.66 2.43 -8.95
CA TYR A 74 0.06 1.47 -9.80
C TYR A 74 1.56 1.72 -9.86
N LYS A 75 1.99 2.99 -9.79
CA LYS A 75 3.41 3.35 -9.69
C LYS A 75 4.04 2.89 -8.38
N GLY A 76 3.31 2.97 -7.26
CA GLY A 76 3.77 2.47 -5.96
C GLY A 76 3.86 0.94 -5.90
N LEU A 77 2.87 0.25 -6.49
CA LEU A 77 2.86 -1.22 -6.54
C LEU A 77 3.94 -1.81 -7.44
N ASP A 78 4.29 -1.12 -8.51
CA ASP A 78 5.44 -1.41 -9.39
C ASP A 78 5.46 -2.84 -9.98
N TYR A 79 4.28 -3.45 -10.17
CA TYR A 79 4.15 -4.82 -10.66
C TYR A 79 4.78 -5.04 -12.04
N SER A 80 4.80 -4.02 -12.90
CA SER A 80 5.42 -4.14 -14.22
C SER A 80 6.94 -4.32 -14.12
N LEU A 81 7.59 -3.61 -13.21
CA LEU A 81 9.02 -3.72 -13.03
C LEU A 81 9.37 -5.04 -12.33
N ILE A 82 8.58 -5.42 -11.32
CA ILE A 82 8.67 -6.74 -10.67
C ILE A 82 8.58 -7.85 -11.73
N ALA A 83 7.57 -7.83 -12.60
CA ALA A 83 7.41 -8.83 -13.65
C ALA A 83 8.62 -8.87 -14.60
N THR A 84 9.15 -7.70 -14.97
CA THR A 84 10.31 -7.58 -15.86
C THR A 84 11.57 -8.17 -15.22
N ILE A 85 11.88 -7.77 -13.99
CA ILE A 85 13.03 -8.27 -13.22
C ILE A 85 12.96 -9.79 -13.08
N ASN A 86 11.82 -10.29 -12.64
CA ASN A 86 11.63 -11.73 -12.41
C ASN A 86 11.69 -12.51 -13.72
N THR A 87 11.11 -12.01 -14.80
CA THR A 87 11.23 -12.66 -16.12
C THR A 87 12.69 -12.81 -16.54
N ASN A 88 13.48 -11.75 -16.44
CA ASN A 88 14.89 -11.78 -16.81
C ASN A 88 15.70 -12.72 -15.90
N LYS A 89 15.51 -12.67 -14.57
CA LYS A 89 16.19 -13.55 -13.63
C LYS A 89 15.85 -15.02 -13.87
N GLN A 90 14.57 -15.35 -14.06
CA GLN A 90 14.15 -16.73 -14.34
C GLN A 90 14.73 -17.24 -15.66
N LEU A 91 14.81 -16.41 -16.71
CA LEU A 91 15.45 -16.80 -17.97
C LEU A 91 16.96 -17.02 -17.81
N LEU A 92 17.66 -16.19 -17.02
CA LEU A 92 19.07 -16.40 -16.69
C LEU A 92 19.27 -17.69 -15.90
N ASP A 93 18.41 -17.98 -14.93
CA ASP A 93 18.43 -19.21 -14.12
C ASP A 93 18.18 -20.47 -14.97
N LEU A 94 17.42 -20.33 -16.05
CA LEU A 94 17.24 -21.36 -17.07
C LEU A 94 18.41 -21.43 -18.08
N GLY A 95 19.43 -20.59 -17.96
CA GLY A 95 20.61 -20.61 -18.82
C GLY A 95 20.48 -19.88 -20.15
N PHE A 96 19.46 -19.03 -20.33
CA PHE A 96 19.36 -18.17 -21.52
C PHE A 96 20.31 -16.98 -21.41
N LEU A 97 21.01 -16.67 -22.50
CA LEU A 97 21.95 -15.54 -22.59
C LEU A 97 21.34 -14.38 -23.37
N PHE A 98 21.54 -13.16 -22.89
CA PHE A 98 21.10 -11.94 -23.56
C PHE A 98 22.27 -11.24 -24.25
N ALA A 99 22.00 -10.57 -25.38
CA ALA A 99 23.04 -9.85 -26.13
C ALA A 99 23.76 -8.77 -25.30
N ASN A 100 23.05 -8.13 -24.36
CA ASN A 100 23.59 -7.10 -23.45
C ASN A 100 23.49 -7.55 -21.98
N GLN A 101 23.84 -8.81 -21.69
CA GLN A 101 23.63 -9.42 -20.38
C GLN A 101 24.18 -8.60 -19.22
N ASP A 102 25.43 -8.15 -19.27
CA ASP A 102 26.07 -7.44 -18.16
C ASP A 102 25.33 -6.14 -17.78
N GLU A 103 24.87 -5.40 -18.79
CA GLU A 103 24.10 -4.16 -18.56
C GLU A 103 22.71 -4.46 -17.97
N ILE A 104 22.05 -5.52 -18.45
CA ILE A 104 20.73 -5.96 -17.99
C ILE A 104 20.82 -6.46 -16.54
N VAL A 105 21.77 -7.34 -16.24
CA VAL A 105 21.97 -7.91 -14.90
C VAL A 105 22.25 -6.80 -13.90
N LYS A 106 23.18 -5.89 -14.22
CA LYS A 106 23.50 -4.76 -13.34
C LYS A 106 22.28 -3.88 -13.04
N LYS A 107 21.52 -3.51 -14.08
CA LYS A 107 20.29 -2.70 -13.92
C LYS A 107 19.23 -3.40 -13.06
N ILE A 108 19.11 -4.72 -13.19
CA ILE A 108 18.18 -5.52 -12.41
C ILE A 108 18.62 -5.56 -10.94
N ASP A 109 19.89 -5.88 -10.69
CA ASP A 109 20.42 -6.04 -9.33
C ASP A 109 20.36 -4.73 -8.53
N ASP A 110 20.62 -3.58 -9.18
CA ASP A 110 20.50 -2.25 -8.57
C ASP A 110 19.06 -1.90 -8.13
N GLN A 111 18.04 -2.61 -8.64
CA GLN A 111 16.63 -2.35 -8.37
C GLN A 111 16.00 -3.34 -7.38
N ILE A 112 16.68 -4.45 -7.10
CA ILE A 112 16.21 -5.49 -6.18
C ILE A 112 16.60 -5.12 -4.76
N VAL A 113 15.63 -5.22 -3.84
CA VAL A 113 15.86 -4.96 -2.40
C VAL A 113 15.65 -6.21 -1.56
N GLY A 114 14.91 -7.17 -2.10
CA GLY A 114 14.66 -8.44 -1.45
C GLY A 114 13.90 -9.39 -2.36
N TRP A 115 13.53 -10.53 -1.80
CA TRP A 115 12.74 -11.54 -2.48
C TRP A 115 11.78 -12.21 -1.50
N THR A 116 10.71 -12.79 -2.02
CA THR A 116 9.80 -13.66 -1.28
C THR A 116 9.76 -15.06 -1.88
N TYR A 117 9.58 -16.07 -1.02
CA TYR A 117 9.43 -17.45 -1.43
C TYR A 117 8.00 -17.70 -1.90
N VAL A 118 7.86 -18.25 -3.10
CA VAL A 118 6.58 -18.64 -3.70
C VAL A 118 6.58 -20.08 -4.22
N GLY A 119 7.69 -20.80 -4.01
CA GLY A 119 7.84 -22.19 -4.43
C GLY A 119 6.81 -23.10 -3.75
N GLU A 120 6.45 -24.18 -4.44
CA GLU A 120 5.62 -25.24 -3.86
C GLU A 120 6.45 -26.23 -3.04
N SER A 121 7.76 -26.19 -3.23
CA SER A 121 8.69 -27.24 -2.86
C SER A 121 9.18 -27.28 -1.40
N LYS A 122 8.90 -26.39 -0.46
CA LYS A 122 9.57 -26.34 0.89
C LYS A 122 11.12 -26.35 0.88
N GLN A 123 11.78 -26.45 -0.26
CA GLN A 123 13.22 -26.57 -0.40
C GLN A 123 13.69 -25.51 -1.39
N LEU A 124 14.66 -24.71 -0.95
CA LEU A 124 15.40 -23.81 -1.82
C LEU A 124 16.76 -24.45 -2.09
N LEU A 125 16.97 -24.88 -3.33
CA LEU A 125 18.20 -25.58 -3.72
C LEU A 125 19.41 -24.64 -3.82
N ASP A 126 19.17 -23.34 -3.83
CA ASP A 126 20.14 -22.27 -4.06
C ASP A 126 20.31 -21.33 -2.84
N VAL A 127 19.87 -21.77 -1.65
CA VAL A 127 20.03 -21.02 -0.39
C VAL A 127 20.64 -21.94 0.66
N GLU A 128 21.75 -21.51 1.25
CA GLU A 128 22.39 -22.18 2.38
C GLU A 128 21.95 -21.53 3.69
N LEU A 129 21.47 -22.34 4.64
CA LEU A 129 21.09 -21.87 5.96
C LEU A 129 22.35 -21.82 6.85
N ILE A 130 22.79 -20.61 7.20
CA ILE A 130 23.93 -20.43 8.10
C ILE A 130 23.41 -20.53 9.54
N ASP A 131 23.50 -21.71 10.13
CA ASP A 131 23.30 -21.89 11.58
C ASP A 131 24.62 -21.69 12.33
N ALA A 132 24.56 -20.96 13.45
CA ALA A 132 25.72 -20.71 14.31
C ALA A 132 26.12 -21.95 15.14
N PHE A 133 25.30 -23.00 15.17
CA PHE A 133 25.45 -24.13 16.10
C PHE A 133 25.44 -25.54 15.48
N GLU A 134 25.40 -25.69 14.16
CA GLU A 134 25.47 -27.02 13.53
C GLU A 134 26.89 -27.37 13.03
N GLU A 135 27.39 -28.54 13.41
CA GLU A 135 28.51 -29.19 12.73
C GLU A 135 28.09 -29.44 11.29
N LYS A 136 28.81 -28.81 10.33
CA LYS A 136 28.61 -28.91 8.88
C LYS A 136 28.18 -30.33 8.48
N GLN A 137 26.87 -30.54 8.32
CA GLN A 137 26.40 -31.64 7.49
C GLN A 137 26.99 -31.34 6.11
N GLN A 138 27.70 -32.30 5.54
CA GLN A 138 28.36 -32.12 4.24
C GLN A 138 27.33 -31.50 3.27
N PRO A 139 27.64 -30.35 2.66
CA PRO A 139 26.76 -29.79 1.65
C PRO A 139 26.56 -30.89 0.62
N ASN A 140 25.32 -31.16 0.23
CA ASN A 140 25.12 -31.79 -1.06
C ASN A 140 25.70 -30.80 -2.07
N ASP A 141 26.96 -31.01 -2.47
CA ASP A 141 27.76 -30.21 -3.40
C ASP A 141 27.15 -30.26 -4.81
N LEU A 142 25.89 -29.81 -4.96
CA LEU A 142 25.38 -29.40 -6.26
C LEU A 142 25.97 -28.02 -6.51
N ASN A 143 26.98 -27.95 -7.37
CA ASN A 143 27.49 -26.67 -7.84
C ASN A 143 26.33 -25.90 -8.49
N ASN A 144 26.33 -24.56 -8.40
CA ASN A 144 25.32 -23.71 -9.03
C ASN A 144 25.16 -24.01 -10.54
N GLU A 145 26.23 -24.46 -11.20
CA GLU A 145 26.21 -24.91 -12.59
C GLU A 145 25.33 -26.16 -12.81
N ASP A 146 25.33 -27.11 -11.87
CA ASP A 146 24.51 -28.33 -11.93
C ASP A 146 23.03 -28.01 -11.70
N ILE A 147 22.73 -27.02 -10.84
CA ILE A 147 21.38 -26.54 -10.60
C ILE A 147 20.81 -25.88 -11.85
N GLY A 148 21.56 -24.95 -12.46
CA GLY A 148 21.13 -24.29 -13.71
C GLY A 148 20.93 -25.28 -14.86
N ARG A 149 21.83 -26.25 -14.99
CA ARG A 149 21.71 -27.32 -15.98
C ARG A 149 20.47 -28.20 -15.74
N SER A 150 20.21 -28.56 -14.49
CA SER A 150 19.01 -29.31 -14.12
C SER A 150 17.73 -28.54 -14.44
N LYS A 151 17.69 -27.23 -14.11
CA LYS A 151 16.57 -26.34 -14.44
C LYS A 151 16.31 -26.27 -15.94
N TYR A 152 17.36 -26.13 -16.76
CA TYR A 152 17.24 -26.10 -18.22
C TYR A 152 16.70 -27.43 -18.80
N GLU A 153 17.23 -28.57 -18.36
CA GLU A 153 16.75 -29.89 -18.81
C GLU A 153 15.31 -30.18 -18.36
N ASN A 154 14.91 -29.70 -17.18
CA ASN A 154 13.53 -29.75 -16.72
C ASN A 154 12.62 -28.87 -17.59
N ALA A 155 13.07 -27.66 -17.96
CA ALA A 155 12.33 -26.76 -18.82
C ALA A 155 12.07 -27.35 -20.23
N LYS A 156 13.04 -28.11 -20.80
CA LYS A 156 12.81 -28.88 -22.04
C LYS A 156 11.67 -29.90 -21.92
N LYS A 157 11.53 -30.50 -20.74
CA LYS A 157 10.44 -31.45 -20.41
C LYS A 157 9.13 -30.75 -20.03
N GLY A 158 9.09 -29.41 -20.06
CA GLY A 158 7.93 -28.60 -19.67
C GLY A 158 7.78 -28.42 -18.16
N ILE A 159 8.75 -28.85 -17.35
CA ILE A 159 8.76 -28.70 -15.90
C ILE A 159 9.45 -27.38 -15.56
N ILE A 160 8.66 -26.38 -15.19
CA ILE A 160 9.14 -25.04 -14.80
C ILE A 160 8.60 -24.72 -13.42
N GLU A 161 9.50 -24.42 -12.50
CA GLU A 161 9.19 -24.02 -11.13
C GLU A 161 9.67 -22.59 -10.88
N VAL A 162 8.78 -21.76 -10.34
CA VAL A 162 9.09 -20.41 -9.90
C VAL A 162 9.09 -20.42 -8.38
N ASP A 163 10.28 -20.37 -7.79
CA ASP A 163 10.46 -20.46 -6.33
C ASP A 163 10.56 -19.11 -5.63
N LYS A 164 11.03 -18.09 -6.36
CA LYS A 164 11.33 -16.78 -5.81
C LYS A 164 10.71 -15.69 -6.67
N ILE A 165 10.19 -14.66 -6.01
CA ILE A 165 9.83 -13.39 -6.62
C ILE A 165 10.66 -12.29 -5.99
N TYR A 166 11.49 -11.64 -6.80
CA TYR A 166 12.29 -10.49 -6.43
C TYR A 166 11.42 -9.22 -6.40
N LEU A 167 11.64 -8.37 -5.40
CA LEU A 167 10.85 -7.18 -5.11
C LEU A 167 11.67 -5.91 -5.32
N THR A 168 11.00 -4.86 -5.81
CA THR A 168 11.61 -3.55 -6.05
C THR A 168 11.53 -2.66 -4.81
N GLN A 169 12.43 -1.69 -4.70
CA GLN A 169 12.40 -0.68 -3.63
C GLN A 169 11.04 0.03 -3.56
N ASN A 170 10.50 0.44 -4.71
CA ASN A 170 9.22 1.17 -4.75
C ASN A 170 8.08 0.35 -4.15
N HIS A 171 7.99 -0.93 -4.52
CA HIS A 171 6.97 -1.83 -4.02
C HIS A 171 7.10 -2.03 -2.50
N THR A 172 8.31 -2.32 -2.03
CA THR A 172 8.59 -2.54 -0.61
C THR A 172 8.28 -1.28 0.21
N ASP A 173 8.71 -0.11 -0.24
CA ASP A 173 8.46 1.16 0.44
C ASP A 173 6.98 1.50 0.49
N PHE A 174 6.26 1.27 -0.62
CA PHE A 174 4.83 1.52 -0.69
C PHE A 174 4.06 0.59 0.25
N LYS A 175 4.36 -0.71 0.23
CA LYS A 175 3.75 -1.69 1.12
C LYS A 175 4.03 -1.37 2.59
N ASN A 176 5.27 -1.05 2.94
CA ASN A 176 5.65 -0.70 4.32
C ASN A 176 4.90 0.54 4.82
N LYS A 177 4.75 1.57 3.98
CA LYS A 177 3.92 2.73 4.34
C LYS A 177 2.47 2.35 4.62
N LEU A 178 1.87 1.46 3.81
CA LEU A 178 0.50 0.98 4.08
C LEU A 178 0.42 0.23 5.41
N ILE A 179 1.42 -0.61 5.74
CA ILE A 179 1.51 -1.31 7.02
C ILE A 179 1.60 -0.32 8.18
N ASP A 180 2.43 0.72 8.05
CA ASP A 180 2.59 1.76 9.07
C ASP A 180 1.28 2.49 9.34
N PHE A 181 0.50 2.79 8.29
CA PHE A 181 -0.85 3.35 8.45
C PHE A 181 -1.82 2.34 9.05
N SER A 182 -1.80 1.07 8.64
CA SER A 182 -2.73 0.07 9.14
C SER A 182 -2.61 -0.14 10.65
N HIS A 183 -1.39 -0.07 11.18
CA HIS A 183 -1.13 -0.23 12.62
C HIS A 183 -1.16 1.10 13.39
N ASN A 184 -1.61 2.20 12.78
CA ASN A 184 -1.57 3.51 13.42
C ASN A 184 -2.77 3.70 14.39
N PRO A 185 -2.51 3.89 15.70
CA PRO A 185 -3.58 3.97 16.72
C PRO A 185 -4.47 5.21 16.59
N TYR A 186 -4.06 6.22 15.82
CA TYR A 186 -4.87 7.41 15.59
C TYR A 186 -5.89 7.21 14.46
N LEU A 187 -5.72 6.20 13.59
CA LEU A 187 -6.68 5.92 12.53
C LEU A 187 -7.89 5.14 13.05
N PRO A 188 -9.11 5.40 12.53
CA PRO A 188 -10.28 4.59 12.87
C PRO A 188 -10.08 3.13 12.46
N LEU A 189 -10.55 2.19 13.29
CA LEU A 189 -10.47 0.74 13.02
C LEU A 189 -11.01 0.37 11.63
N ALA A 190 -12.11 0.98 11.20
CA ALA A 190 -12.67 0.74 9.87
C ALA A 190 -11.69 1.09 8.72
N VAL A 191 -10.80 2.07 8.91
CA VAL A 191 -9.75 2.41 7.92
C VAL A 191 -8.63 1.39 7.99
N GLN A 192 -8.20 0.99 9.19
CA GLN A 192 -7.18 -0.04 9.38
C GLN A 192 -7.60 -1.36 8.74
N GLU A 193 -8.82 -1.83 8.98
CA GLU A 193 -9.38 -3.04 8.37
C GLU A 193 -9.40 -3.00 6.83
N VAL A 194 -9.60 -1.81 6.24
CA VAL A 194 -9.55 -1.63 4.78
C VAL A 194 -8.11 -1.68 4.29
N LEU A 195 -7.17 -1.06 5.00
CA LEU A 195 -5.75 -1.11 4.66
C LEU A 195 -5.21 -2.54 4.76
N ASP A 196 -5.57 -3.29 5.79
CA ASP A 196 -5.21 -4.71 5.94
C ASP A 196 -5.70 -5.55 4.77
N LYS A 197 -6.92 -5.31 4.27
CA LYS A 197 -7.43 -5.98 3.06
C LYS A 197 -6.60 -5.63 1.84
N ILE A 198 -6.26 -4.36 1.66
CA ILE A 198 -5.41 -3.92 0.54
C ILE A 198 -4.03 -4.58 0.63
N ILE A 199 -3.42 -4.64 1.81
CA ILE A 199 -2.12 -5.29 2.03
C ILE A 199 -2.21 -6.79 1.71
N SER A 200 -3.27 -7.46 2.18
CA SER A 200 -3.54 -8.86 1.86
C SER A 200 -3.70 -9.09 0.36
N ASP A 201 -4.41 -8.21 -0.34
CA ASP A 201 -4.58 -8.30 -1.80
C ASP A 201 -3.24 -8.10 -2.53
N ILE A 202 -2.40 -7.18 -2.06
CA ILE A 202 -1.03 -7.01 -2.59
C ILE A 202 -0.23 -8.30 -2.40
N ASP A 203 -0.31 -8.93 -1.23
CA ASP A 203 0.39 -10.17 -0.95
C ASP A 203 -0.09 -11.34 -1.81
N ILE A 204 -1.41 -11.46 -2.00
CA ILE A 204 -2.00 -12.45 -2.93
C ILE A 204 -1.52 -12.19 -4.36
N ASN A 205 -1.48 -10.93 -4.78
CA ASN A 205 -1.03 -10.57 -6.11
C ASN A 205 0.43 -10.97 -6.36
N ILE A 206 1.30 -10.84 -5.37
CA ILE A 206 2.69 -11.28 -5.47
C ILE A 206 2.79 -12.82 -5.39
N HIS A 207 2.24 -13.44 -4.36
CA HIS A 207 2.50 -14.87 -4.11
C HIS A 207 1.75 -15.80 -5.06
N VAL A 208 0.56 -15.40 -5.51
CA VAL A 208 -0.33 -16.24 -6.32
C VAL A 208 -0.34 -15.75 -7.77
N ASN A 209 -0.77 -14.51 -7.99
CA ASN A 209 -1.05 -14.04 -9.35
C ASN A 209 0.23 -13.82 -10.17
N MET A 210 1.23 -13.15 -9.59
CA MET A 210 2.52 -12.92 -10.25
C MET A 210 3.24 -14.25 -10.53
N LYS A 211 3.23 -15.18 -9.57
CA LYS A 211 3.77 -16.53 -9.78
C LYS A 211 3.09 -17.23 -10.96
N ALA A 212 1.76 -17.22 -11.01
CA ALA A 212 1.00 -17.86 -12.08
C ALA A 212 1.34 -17.25 -13.45
N VAL A 213 1.31 -15.92 -13.56
CA VAL A 213 1.62 -15.20 -14.80
C VAL A 213 3.05 -15.49 -15.28
N LEU A 214 4.03 -15.47 -14.38
CA LEU A 214 5.42 -15.80 -14.72
C LEU A 214 5.56 -17.26 -15.16
N SER A 215 4.92 -18.18 -14.46
CA SER A 215 4.96 -19.62 -14.79
C SER A 215 4.37 -19.89 -16.17
N ASP A 216 3.22 -19.29 -16.48
CA ASP A 216 2.56 -19.43 -17.78
C ASP A 216 3.40 -18.82 -18.91
N PHE A 217 3.96 -17.62 -18.69
CA PHE A 217 4.88 -16.99 -19.63
C PHE A 217 6.10 -17.88 -19.92
N LEU A 218 6.76 -18.39 -18.88
CA LEU A 218 7.96 -19.21 -19.03
C LEU A 218 7.65 -20.52 -19.75
N ARG A 219 6.51 -21.15 -19.48
CA ARG A 219 6.06 -22.37 -20.18
C ARG A 219 5.83 -22.10 -21.65
N GLU A 220 5.12 -21.03 -21.99
CA GLU A 220 4.86 -20.66 -23.37
C GLU A 220 6.16 -20.31 -24.12
N PHE A 221 7.04 -19.54 -23.48
CA PHE A 221 8.34 -19.17 -24.03
C PHE A 221 9.20 -20.41 -24.31
N CYS A 222 9.38 -21.28 -23.32
CA CYS A 222 10.19 -22.48 -23.46
C CYS A 222 9.62 -23.42 -24.53
N HIS A 223 8.31 -23.64 -24.53
CA HIS A 223 7.66 -24.48 -25.54
C HIS A 223 7.90 -23.97 -26.96
N LYS A 224 7.68 -22.66 -27.20
CA LYS A 224 7.94 -22.04 -28.51
C LYS A 224 9.42 -22.09 -28.90
N TYR A 225 10.32 -21.85 -27.94
CA TYR A 225 11.76 -21.86 -28.19
C TYR A 225 12.26 -23.25 -28.59
N PHE A 226 11.90 -24.29 -27.83
CA PHE A 226 12.36 -25.65 -28.11
C PHE A 226 11.72 -26.25 -29.36
N THR A 227 10.42 -26.03 -29.59
CA THR A 227 9.70 -26.55 -30.78
C THR A 227 10.25 -25.95 -32.07
N LYS A 228 10.61 -24.66 -32.07
CA LYS A 228 11.20 -23.98 -33.23
C LYS A 228 12.60 -24.51 -33.56
N ASN A 229 13.36 -24.93 -32.56
CA ASN A 229 14.69 -25.51 -32.75
C ASN A 229 14.64 -26.96 -33.23
N GLU A 230 13.57 -27.71 -32.93
CA GLU A 230 13.34 -29.06 -33.47
C GLU A 230 12.98 -29.06 -34.96
N THR A 231 12.39 -27.98 -35.48
CA THR A 231 11.99 -27.85 -36.90
C THR A 231 13.10 -27.33 -37.82
N GLN A 232 14.29 -27.04 -37.28
CA GLN A 232 15.45 -26.57 -38.05
C GLN A 232 16.49 -27.67 -38.34
N TYR A 233 16.17 -28.94 -38.03
CA TYR A 233 16.98 -30.12 -38.39
C TYR A 233 16.24 -31.05 -39.34
#